data_AF-A0A6A6KY90-F1
#
_entry.id   AF-A0A6A6KY90-F1
#
_cell.length_a   1.000
_cell.length_b   1.000
_cell.length_c   1.000
_cell.angle_alpha   90.00
_cell.angle_beta   90.00
_cell.angle_gamma   90.00
#
_symmetry.space_group_name_H-M   'P 1'
#
loop_
_entity.id
_entity.type
_entity.pdbx_description
1 polymer ?
#
loop_
_entity_poly.entity_id
_entity_poly.type
_entity_poly.pdbx_seq_one_letter_code
_entity_poly.pdbx_strand_id
1 'polypeptide(L)'
;MECVVQGIIETQHVEALEILLQGLCGVHREDFRIHELCLKSGPNLGLVNSEVRLLFDLYQAEPTWTVKHVGGAMRGAGAEQISVLVRTMVESKASKNVLRLFYALGYKLDHELLRVGFAFHFQRGARITVSVSSVNKMLKLHATDGDEAVPVTPGIQLVEVTAPATPENYSEVVAAVSSFCEYLAPTRKQRLQSLSVFASSASLEALVFDCDGVILESEHLHRQAYNDAFAHFNDWKTERYKEIIKSGTVQPRPGVLRLMDEVKAAGKKLAVCSAATKSSVILCLENLIGLERFQGLDCFLAGDDVKEKKPDPSIYLTAVKRLGVSKRDCLVVEDSVIGLQAAKSAGMSCVITYTSSTADQDFKDAIAIYPDLSNVRLKDLELLLQSVVAAS
;
A
#
# COMPACT_ATOMS: atom_id res chain seq x y z
N MET A 1 -7.94 8.80 23.85
CA MET A 1 -7.24 7.95 22.88
C MET A 1 -7.96 8.07 21.55
N GLU A 2 -7.33 7.70 20.46
CA GLU A 2 -7.94 7.73 19.13
C GLU A 2 -7.57 6.44 18.40
N CYS A 3 -8.58 5.79 17.84
CA CYS A 3 -8.44 4.71 16.88
C CYS A 3 -8.36 5.34 15.49
N VAL A 4 -7.39 4.90 14.69
CA VAL A 4 -7.13 5.45 13.36
C VAL A 4 -6.88 4.29 12.39
N VAL A 5 -7.59 4.30 11.27
CA VAL A 5 -7.28 3.50 10.08
C VAL A 5 -7.04 4.47 8.93
N GLN A 6 -5.95 4.28 8.21
CA GLN A 6 -5.62 5.12 7.06
C GLN A 6 -5.56 4.25 5.80
N GLY A 7 -6.07 4.80 4.71
CA GLY A 7 -6.01 4.22 3.38
C GLY A 7 -5.82 5.30 2.34
N ILE A 8 -5.68 4.89 1.09
CA ILE A 8 -5.59 5.81 -0.03
C ILE A 8 -6.64 5.43 -1.07
N ILE A 9 -7.09 6.43 -1.83
CA ILE A 9 -8.01 6.24 -2.95
C ILE A 9 -7.55 7.12 -4.11
N GLU A 10 -7.62 6.61 -5.32
CA GLU A 10 -7.35 7.42 -6.51
C GLU A 10 -8.44 8.47 -6.68
N THR A 11 -8.07 9.68 -7.13
CA THR A 11 -9.01 10.80 -7.29
C THR A 11 -10.25 10.43 -8.14
N GLN A 12 -10.07 9.57 -9.14
CA GLN A 12 -11.17 9.09 -10.01
C GLN A 12 -12.23 8.24 -9.28
N HIS A 13 -11.90 7.68 -8.11
CA HIS A 13 -12.81 6.83 -7.33
C HIS A 13 -13.42 7.56 -6.12
N VAL A 14 -13.04 8.81 -5.86
CA VAL A 14 -13.53 9.62 -4.73
C VAL A 14 -15.04 9.83 -4.79
N GLU A 15 -15.57 10.14 -5.98
CA GLU A 15 -17.01 10.35 -6.17
C GLU A 15 -17.82 9.09 -5.83
N ALA A 16 -17.34 7.92 -6.25
CA ALA A 16 -17.99 6.65 -5.94
C ALA A 16 -17.99 6.36 -4.42
N LEU A 17 -16.88 6.66 -3.73
CA LEU A 17 -16.80 6.54 -2.27
C LEU A 17 -17.71 7.55 -1.57
N GLU A 18 -17.77 8.79 -2.06
CA GLU A 18 -18.67 9.83 -1.51
C GLU A 18 -20.14 9.39 -1.59
N ILE A 19 -20.58 8.89 -2.75
CA ILE A 19 -21.94 8.36 -2.95
C ILE A 19 -22.22 7.21 -1.96
N LEU A 20 -21.26 6.31 -1.77
CA LEU A 20 -21.37 5.23 -0.79
C LEU A 20 -21.54 5.80 0.63
N LEU A 21 -20.66 6.69 1.07
CA LEU A 21 -20.69 7.29 2.42
C LEU A 21 -22.00 8.06 2.67
N GLN A 22 -22.46 8.82 1.68
CA GLN A 22 -23.73 9.54 1.71
C GLN A 22 -24.91 8.59 1.89
N GLY A 23 -24.92 7.46 1.15
CA GLY A 23 -25.94 6.42 1.25
C GLY A 23 -25.97 5.70 2.59
N LEU A 24 -24.85 5.68 3.34
CA LEU A 24 -24.74 4.95 4.60
C LEU A 24 -25.12 5.73 5.85
N CYS A 25 -25.03 7.06 5.79
CA CYS A 25 -25.30 7.90 6.94
C CYS A 25 -26.61 8.70 6.79
N GLY A 26 -27.03 9.04 5.57
CA GLY A 26 -28.12 10.00 5.35
C GLY A 26 -27.84 11.40 5.94
N VAL A 27 -26.59 11.66 6.35
CA VAL A 27 -26.12 12.91 6.96
C VAL A 27 -25.36 13.74 5.91
N HIS A 28 -25.18 15.02 6.18
CA HIS A 28 -24.48 15.92 5.28
C HIS A 28 -22.96 15.72 5.31
N ARG A 29 -22.37 15.75 4.11
CA ARG A 29 -20.94 15.94 3.88
C ARG A 29 -20.48 17.26 4.50
N GLU A 30 -19.38 17.22 5.25
CA GLU A 30 -18.72 18.41 5.81
C GLU A 30 -17.41 18.67 5.08
N ASP A 31 -17.37 19.71 4.25
CA ASP A 31 -16.14 20.15 3.61
C ASP A 31 -15.21 20.83 4.60
N PHE A 32 -13.91 20.58 4.46
CA PHE A 32 -12.89 21.22 5.27
C PHE A 32 -11.68 21.64 4.46
N ARG A 33 -11.05 22.72 4.92
CA ARG A 33 -9.80 23.24 4.38
C ARG A 33 -8.89 23.59 5.55
N ILE A 34 -8.06 22.63 5.96
CA ILE A 34 -7.29 22.71 7.20
C ILE A 34 -5.82 22.97 6.89
N HIS A 35 -5.30 24.08 7.40
CA HIS A 35 -3.86 24.35 7.46
C HIS A 35 -3.30 23.72 8.73
N GLU A 36 -2.40 22.76 8.57
CA GLU A 36 -1.77 21.99 9.64
C GLU A 36 -0.31 22.43 9.80
N LEU A 37 0.05 22.94 10.98
CA LEU A 37 1.43 23.22 11.37
C LEU A 37 1.93 22.10 12.28
N CYS A 38 2.89 21.33 11.80
CA CYS A 38 3.52 20.25 12.56
C CYS A 38 4.73 20.78 13.29
N LEU A 39 4.73 20.63 14.63
CA LEU A 39 5.80 21.09 15.50
C LEU A 39 6.54 19.90 16.09
N LYS A 40 7.87 20.05 16.20
CA LYS A 40 8.75 19.11 16.89
C LYS A 40 9.30 19.71 18.17
N SER A 41 9.45 18.88 19.19
CA SER A 41 10.10 19.26 20.45
C SER A 41 11.56 19.65 20.18
N GLY A 42 11.98 20.80 20.71
CA GLY A 42 13.40 21.17 20.74
C GLY A 42 14.19 20.34 21.75
N PRO A 43 15.52 20.40 21.71
CA PRO A 43 16.40 19.60 22.58
C PRO A 43 16.20 19.85 24.08
N ASN A 44 15.56 20.97 24.45
CA ASN A 44 15.32 21.36 25.84
C ASN A 44 14.06 20.72 26.46
N LEU A 45 13.23 20.01 25.67
CA LEU A 45 11.95 19.45 26.11
C LEU A 45 12.01 17.94 26.46
N GLY A 46 13.20 17.34 26.41
CA GLY A 46 13.43 15.93 26.76
C GLY A 46 13.64 15.01 25.55
N LEU A 47 13.90 13.73 25.83
CA LEU A 47 14.28 12.72 24.82
C LEU A 47 13.07 12.05 24.13
N VAL A 48 11.86 12.24 24.66
CA VAL A 48 10.66 11.63 24.10
C VAL A 48 10.09 12.56 23.03
N ASN A 49 10.11 12.10 21.78
CA ASN A 49 9.52 12.84 20.68
C ASN A 49 8.02 13.05 20.94
N SER A 50 7.62 14.32 21.00
CA SER A 50 6.24 14.79 21.14
C SER A 50 5.85 15.47 19.83
N GLU A 51 4.81 14.97 19.18
CA GLU A 51 4.28 15.56 17.96
C GLU A 51 3.10 16.47 18.31
N VAL A 52 3.29 17.77 18.13
CA VAL A 52 2.24 18.77 18.32
C VAL A 52 1.80 19.28 16.96
N ARG A 53 0.50 19.20 16.69
CA ARG A 53 -0.12 19.70 15.46
C ARG A 53 -1.03 20.87 15.80
N LEU A 54 -0.83 22.00 15.13
CA LEU A 54 -1.71 23.15 15.21
C LEU A 54 -2.56 23.19 13.94
N LEU A 55 -3.85 22.96 14.09
CA LEU A 55 -4.79 22.91 12.98
C LEU A 55 -5.58 24.21 12.93
N PHE A 56 -5.71 24.75 11.73
CA PHE A 56 -6.46 25.96 11.44
C PHE A 56 -7.43 25.71 10.30
N ASP A 57 -8.73 25.83 10.56
CA ASP A 57 -9.76 25.65 9.55
C ASP A 57 -10.02 26.97 8.81
N LEU A 58 -9.64 27.00 7.53
CA LEU A 58 -9.72 28.17 6.66
C LEU A 58 -11.16 28.52 6.25
N TYR A 59 -12.14 27.64 6.50
CA TYR A 59 -13.55 27.96 6.26
C TYR A 59 -14.20 28.72 7.41
N GLN A 60 -13.59 28.77 8.60
CA GLN A 60 -14.18 29.47 9.74
C GLN A 60 -13.96 30.99 9.66
N ALA A 61 -15.02 31.76 9.89
CA ALA A 61 -14.99 33.22 9.90
C ALA A 61 -14.15 33.80 11.05
N GLU A 62 -14.10 33.11 12.19
CA GLU A 62 -13.24 33.45 13.31
C GLU A 62 -12.08 32.45 13.43
N PRO A 63 -10.83 32.94 13.54
CA PRO A 63 -9.69 32.06 13.59
C PRO A 63 -9.64 31.29 14.92
N THR A 64 -10.10 30.04 14.91
CA THR A 64 -9.96 29.12 16.05
C THR A 64 -8.93 28.04 15.75
N TRP A 65 -7.95 27.90 16.64
CA TRP A 65 -6.90 26.90 16.52
C TRP A 65 -7.30 25.64 17.28
N THR A 66 -7.03 24.49 16.67
CA THR A 66 -7.10 23.20 17.35
C THR A 66 -5.69 22.70 17.57
N VAL A 67 -5.31 22.57 18.84
CA VAL A 67 -4.02 22.02 19.26
C VAL A 67 -4.21 20.54 19.51
N LYS A 68 -3.51 19.70 18.74
CA LYS A 68 -3.44 18.26 18.97
C LYS A 68 -2.05 17.87 19.44
N HIS A 69 -1.99 17.23 20.60
CA HIS A 69 -0.80 16.52 21.05
C HIS A 69 -0.98 15.03 20.75
N VAL A 70 -0.16 14.51 19.84
CA VAL A 70 -0.21 13.12 19.40
C VAL A 70 0.94 12.39 20.07
N GLY A 71 0.60 11.46 20.97
CA GLY A 71 1.58 10.56 21.58
C GLY A 71 1.82 9.32 20.70
N GLY A 72 2.81 8.53 21.10
CA GLY A 72 3.17 7.31 20.39
C GLY A 72 2.01 6.31 20.28
N ALA A 73 2.10 5.44 19.28
CA ALA A 73 1.20 4.29 19.15
C ALA A 73 1.29 3.40 20.39
N MET A 74 0.15 2.87 20.84
CA MET A 74 0.15 1.87 21.89
C MET A 74 0.92 0.63 21.43
N ARG A 75 1.79 0.11 22.29
CA ARG A 75 2.46 -1.18 22.12
C ARG A 75 2.01 -2.13 23.23
N GLY A 76 1.55 -3.32 22.86
CA GLY A 76 1.07 -4.34 23.80
C GLY A 76 0.73 -5.66 23.08
N ALA A 77 0.54 -6.74 23.84
CA ALA A 77 0.40 -8.11 23.33
C ALA A 77 -0.81 -8.39 22.41
N GLY A 78 -1.69 -7.40 22.19
CA GLY A 78 -2.76 -7.43 21.19
C GLY A 78 -2.59 -6.45 20.03
N ALA A 79 -1.63 -5.51 20.09
CA ALA A 79 -1.43 -4.49 19.06
C ALA A 79 -0.90 -5.07 17.74
N GLU A 80 -0.22 -6.22 17.77
CA GLU A 80 0.27 -6.94 16.60
C GLU A 80 -0.84 -7.71 15.84
N GLN A 81 -2.04 -7.82 16.43
CA GLN A 81 -3.19 -8.52 15.84
C GLN A 81 -4.32 -7.57 15.41
N ILE A 82 -4.16 -6.25 15.59
CA ILE A 82 -5.21 -5.26 15.36
C ILE A 82 -4.85 -4.41 14.14
N SER A 83 -5.72 -4.42 13.11
CA SER A 83 -5.58 -3.60 11.88
C SER A 83 -5.81 -2.09 12.09
N VAL A 84 -6.11 -1.69 13.32
CA VAL A 84 -6.46 -0.33 13.74
C VAL A 84 -5.36 0.23 14.64
N LEU A 85 -4.76 1.34 14.22
CA LEU A 85 -3.76 2.03 15.04
C LEU A 85 -4.45 2.74 16.21
N VAL A 86 -4.00 2.48 17.43
CA VAL A 86 -4.49 3.22 18.61
C VAL A 86 -3.38 4.10 19.18
N ARG A 87 -3.67 5.39 19.33
CA ARG A 87 -2.72 6.39 19.84
C ARG A 87 -3.32 7.21 20.96
N THR A 88 -2.46 7.69 21.86
CA THR A 88 -2.87 8.73 22.82
C THR A 88 -2.97 10.05 22.09
N MET A 89 -4.10 10.73 22.21
CA MET A 89 -4.35 12.02 21.58
C MET A 89 -5.06 12.91 22.57
N VAL A 90 -4.55 14.14 22.72
CA VAL A 90 -5.16 15.21 23.50
C VAL A 90 -5.43 16.38 22.57
N GLU A 91 -6.66 16.89 22.60
CA GLU A 91 -7.09 18.03 21.80
C GLU A 91 -7.50 19.19 22.71
N SER A 92 -7.12 20.41 22.34
CA SER A 92 -7.59 21.64 22.97
C SER A 92 -7.85 22.72 21.93
N LYS A 93 -8.85 23.58 22.18
CA LYS A 93 -9.08 24.79 21.39
C LYS A 93 -8.24 25.94 21.94
N ALA A 94 -7.81 26.83 21.05
CA ALA A 94 -7.09 28.04 21.41
C ALA A 94 -7.43 29.18 20.45
N SER A 95 -7.40 30.42 20.95
CA SER A 95 -7.88 31.58 20.20
C SER A 95 -6.79 32.25 19.36
N LYS A 96 -5.70 32.73 19.98
CA LYS A 96 -4.65 33.50 19.29
C LYS A 96 -3.25 33.12 19.78
N ASN A 97 -2.24 33.42 18.97
CA ASN A 97 -0.81 33.31 19.30
C ASN A 97 -0.31 31.89 19.66
N VAL A 98 -1.01 30.85 19.19
CA VAL A 98 -0.70 29.46 19.55
C VAL A 98 0.68 29.04 19.08
N LEU A 99 1.06 29.37 17.84
CA LEU A 99 2.39 29.07 17.32
C LEU A 99 3.49 29.73 18.17
N ARG A 100 3.27 30.99 18.58
CA ARG A 100 4.21 31.73 19.44
C ARG A 100 4.33 31.12 20.83
N LEU A 101 3.22 30.64 21.40
CA LEU A 101 3.22 29.92 22.67
C LEU A 101 4.12 28.68 22.58
N PHE A 102 3.94 27.84 21.55
CA PHE A 102 4.74 26.62 21.41
C PHE A 102 6.23 26.90 21.12
N TYR A 103 6.54 27.96 20.38
CA TYR A 103 7.92 28.42 20.24
C TYR A 103 8.55 28.83 21.59
N ALA A 104 7.80 29.52 22.45
CA ALA A 104 8.27 29.89 23.78
C ALA A 104 8.46 28.66 24.70
N LEU A 105 7.67 27.61 24.50
CA LEU A 105 7.84 26.32 25.18
C LEU A 105 9.03 25.51 24.65
N GLY A 106 9.66 25.94 23.54
CA GLY A 106 10.83 25.28 22.96
C GLY A 106 10.52 24.32 21.81
N TYR A 107 9.30 24.32 21.28
CA TYR A 107 8.99 23.64 20.03
C TYR A 107 9.49 24.44 18.83
N LYS A 108 9.72 23.76 17.72
CA LYS A 108 10.04 24.38 16.44
C LYS A 108 9.09 23.87 15.38
N LEU A 109 8.75 24.72 14.40
CA LEU A 109 8.04 24.29 13.21
C LEU A 109 8.92 23.28 12.47
N ASP A 110 8.33 22.13 12.16
CA ASP A 110 8.96 21.09 11.38
C ASP A 110 8.55 21.24 9.91
N HIS A 111 7.24 21.21 9.66
CA HIS A 111 6.65 21.40 8.34
C HIS A 111 5.20 21.89 8.47
N GLU A 112 4.64 22.35 7.35
CA GLU A 112 3.23 22.72 7.25
C GLU A 112 2.59 22.13 6.00
N LEU A 113 1.31 21.81 6.12
CA LEU A 113 0.51 21.16 5.08
C LEU A 113 -0.85 21.82 4.99
N LEU A 114 -1.43 21.80 3.79
CA LEU A 114 -2.82 22.16 3.57
C LEU A 114 -3.60 20.90 3.20
N ARG A 115 -4.53 20.51 4.08
CA ARG A 115 -5.47 19.42 3.85
C ARG A 115 -6.78 19.97 3.32
N VAL A 116 -7.20 19.50 2.15
CA VAL A 116 -8.46 19.92 1.52
C VAL A 116 -9.28 18.68 1.22
N GLY A 117 -10.52 18.65 1.67
CA GLY A 117 -11.33 17.46 1.52
C GLY A 117 -12.68 17.57 2.20
N PHE A 118 -13.26 16.43 2.52
CA PHE A 118 -14.54 16.33 3.19
C PHE A 118 -14.55 15.22 4.23
N ALA A 119 -15.50 15.31 5.17
CA ALA A 119 -15.71 14.33 6.20
C ALA A 119 -17.18 13.92 6.32
N PHE A 120 -17.39 12.69 6.75
CA PHE A 120 -18.68 12.12 7.14
C PHE A 120 -18.61 11.62 8.58
N HIS A 121 -19.68 11.85 9.33
CA HIS A 121 -19.81 11.49 10.73
C HIS A 121 -20.86 10.39 10.91
N PHE A 122 -20.48 9.29 11.55
CA PHE A 122 -21.31 8.11 11.78
C PHE A 122 -21.44 7.83 13.27
N GLN A 123 -22.62 7.32 13.67
CA GLN A 123 -22.87 6.73 14.98
C GLN A 123 -23.20 5.25 14.80
N ARG A 124 -22.19 4.38 14.95
CA ARG A 124 -22.33 2.92 14.80
C ARG A 124 -21.44 2.19 15.81
N GLY A 125 -21.96 1.94 17.01
CA GLY A 125 -21.18 1.40 18.14
C GLY A 125 -20.21 2.41 18.76
N ALA A 126 -19.60 3.27 17.94
CA ALA A 126 -18.81 4.43 18.34
C ALA A 126 -19.06 5.62 17.39
N ARG A 127 -18.58 6.81 17.78
CA ARG A 127 -18.52 7.97 16.89
C ARG A 127 -17.38 7.78 15.90
N ILE A 128 -17.71 7.49 14.64
CA ILE A 128 -16.72 7.25 13.59
C ILE A 128 -16.73 8.45 12.64
N THR A 129 -15.56 9.01 12.37
CA THR A 129 -15.37 10.05 11.36
C THR A 129 -14.58 9.46 10.20
N VAL A 130 -15.14 9.53 8.99
CA VAL A 130 -14.42 9.21 7.76
C VAL A 130 -14.08 10.50 7.07
N SER A 131 -12.79 10.77 6.84
CA SER A 131 -12.34 11.92 6.05
C SER A 131 -11.64 11.46 4.78
N VAL A 132 -11.88 12.19 3.69
CA VAL A 132 -11.18 12.01 2.41
C VAL A 132 -10.56 13.34 2.05
N SER A 133 -9.24 13.38 1.87
CA SER A 133 -8.54 14.66 1.66
C SER A 133 -7.29 14.55 0.79
N SER A 134 -7.04 15.63 0.05
CA SER A 134 -5.76 15.90 -0.60
C SER A 134 -4.82 16.52 0.42
N VAL A 135 -3.58 16.04 0.46
CA VAL A 135 -2.50 16.64 1.25
C VAL A 135 -1.64 17.48 0.32
N ASN A 136 -1.53 18.77 0.60
CA ASN A 136 -0.82 19.73 -0.23
C ASN A 136 0.31 20.38 0.56
N LYS A 137 1.47 20.56 -0.09
CA LYS A 137 2.59 21.31 0.44
C LYS A 137 2.41 22.79 0.10
N MET A 138 2.63 23.66 1.08
CA MET A 138 2.64 25.11 0.88
C MET A 138 3.96 25.54 0.22
N LEU A 139 3.90 26.32 -0.86
CA LEU A 139 5.08 26.91 -1.51
C LEU A 139 5.64 28.11 -0.75
N LYS A 140 4.78 28.81 0.00
CA LYS A 140 5.13 29.92 0.87
C LYS A 140 4.67 29.64 2.29
N LEU A 141 5.60 29.84 3.22
CA LEU A 141 5.34 29.56 4.63
C LEU A 141 4.20 30.43 5.17
N HIS A 142 3.23 29.82 5.81
CA HIS A 142 2.06 30.44 6.44
C HIS A 142 1.13 31.17 5.47
N ALA A 143 1.22 30.90 4.16
CA ALA A 143 0.24 31.42 3.21
C ALA A 143 -1.17 30.88 3.53
N THR A 144 -2.18 31.70 3.32
CA THR A 144 -3.59 31.37 3.67
C THR A 144 -4.48 31.28 2.44
N ASP A 145 -4.05 31.97 1.39
CA ASP A 145 -4.41 31.84 -0.01
C ASP A 145 -3.78 30.56 -0.59
N GLY A 146 -4.51 29.45 -0.55
CA GLY A 146 -3.98 28.16 -1.04
C GLY A 146 -3.85 28.03 -2.57
N ASP A 147 -3.78 29.14 -3.31
CA ASP A 147 -3.33 29.17 -4.71
C ASP A 147 -1.83 28.86 -4.84
N GLU A 148 -1.09 28.92 -3.73
CA GLU A 148 0.33 28.56 -3.63
C GLU A 148 0.55 27.16 -3.01
N ALA A 149 -0.44 26.26 -3.07
CA ALA A 149 -0.32 24.90 -2.55
C ALA A 149 -0.26 23.86 -3.68
N VAL A 150 0.67 22.91 -3.58
CA VAL A 150 0.87 21.84 -4.57
C VAL A 150 0.57 20.48 -3.94
N PRO A 151 -0.21 19.60 -4.58
CA PRO A 151 -0.48 18.26 -4.06
C PRO A 151 0.82 17.49 -3.82
N VAL A 152 0.96 16.90 -2.64
CA VAL A 152 2.10 16.01 -2.31
C VAL A 152 1.99 14.71 -3.09
N THR A 153 0.77 14.22 -3.29
CA THR A 153 0.45 12.99 -4.02
C THR A 153 -0.61 13.26 -5.10
N PRO A 154 -0.21 13.81 -6.27
CA PRO A 154 -1.16 14.07 -7.35
C PRO A 154 -1.92 12.80 -7.76
N GLY A 155 -3.24 12.90 -7.88
CA GLY A 155 -4.10 11.77 -8.27
C GLY A 155 -4.46 10.80 -7.14
N ILE A 156 -3.97 11.01 -5.91
CA ILE A 156 -4.26 10.17 -4.75
C ILE A 156 -4.80 11.03 -3.61
N GLN A 157 -5.89 10.58 -2.99
CA GLN A 157 -6.46 11.15 -1.78
C GLN A 157 -6.21 10.23 -0.59
N LEU A 158 -5.97 10.83 0.58
CA LEU A 158 -5.89 10.13 1.85
C LEU A 158 -7.30 9.90 2.39
N VAL A 159 -7.61 8.65 2.77
CA VAL A 159 -8.82 8.28 3.49
C VAL A 159 -8.43 7.99 4.94
N GLU A 160 -9.05 8.65 5.91
CA GLU A 160 -8.85 8.35 7.32
C GLU A 160 -10.18 8.00 7.99
N VAL A 161 -10.21 6.88 8.68
CA VAL A 161 -11.31 6.49 9.58
C VAL A 161 -10.80 6.67 11.00
N THR A 162 -11.42 7.58 11.74
CA THR A 162 -11.02 7.91 13.11
C THR A 162 -12.18 7.74 14.08
N ALA A 163 -11.88 7.30 15.30
CA ALA A 163 -12.86 7.23 16.38
C ALA A 163 -12.20 7.54 17.73
N PRO A 164 -12.76 8.47 18.53
CA PRO A 164 -12.26 8.73 19.86
C PRO A 164 -12.57 7.52 20.77
N ALA A 165 -11.62 7.16 21.61
CA ALA A 165 -11.73 6.08 22.58
C ALA A 165 -11.18 6.50 23.95
N THR A 166 -11.64 5.82 25.00
CA THR A 166 -11.11 5.91 26.36
C THR A 166 -10.43 4.60 26.74
N PRO A 167 -9.59 4.56 27.79
CA PRO A 167 -8.99 3.32 28.27
C PRO A 167 -10.01 2.22 28.60
N GLU A 168 -11.24 2.60 28.95
CA GLU A 168 -12.30 1.67 29.35
C GLU A 168 -13.06 1.06 28.16
N ASN A 169 -13.11 1.72 27.00
CA ASN A 169 -13.94 1.29 25.86
C ASN A 169 -13.16 1.06 24.55
N TYR A 170 -11.83 1.19 24.55
CA TYR A 170 -11.07 1.15 23.30
C TYR A 170 -11.23 -0.18 22.53
N SER A 171 -11.41 -1.31 23.21
CA SER A 171 -11.66 -2.60 22.54
C SER A 171 -12.96 -2.62 21.75
N GLU A 172 -14.03 -2.01 22.28
CA GLU A 172 -15.33 -1.90 21.60
C GLU A 172 -15.22 -0.93 20.42
N VAL A 173 -14.53 0.21 20.61
CA VAL A 173 -14.30 1.19 19.56
C VAL A 173 -13.47 0.60 18.41
N VAL A 174 -12.42 -0.17 18.72
CA VAL A 174 -11.63 -0.90 17.72
C VAL A 174 -12.51 -1.86 16.93
N ALA A 175 -13.32 -2.68 17.59
CA ALA A 175 -14.22 -3.62 16.91
C ALA A 175 -15.24 -2.90 15.99
N ALA A 176 -15.81 -1.78 16.46
CA ALA A 176 -16.73 -0.97 15.67
C ALA A 176 -16.06 -0.36 14.44
N VAL A 177 -14.83 0.18 14.59
CA VAL A 177 -14.04 0.73 13.47
C VAL A 177 -13.67 -0.37 12.48
N SER A 178 -13.17 -1.53 12.95
CA SER A 178 -12.83 -2.67 12.09
C SER A 178 -14.04 -3.14 11.27
N SER A 179 -15.19 -3.38 11.92
CA SER A 179 -16.41 -3.79 11.23
C SER A 179 -16.92 -2.73 10.25
N PHE A 180 -16.78 -1.45 10.59
CA PHE A 180 -17.16 -0.36 9.69
C PHE A 180 -16.23 -0.28 8.47
N CYS A 181 -14.92 -0.49 8.63
CA CYS A 181 -13.97 -0.57 7.54
C CYS A 181 -14.24 -1.78 6.62
N GLU A 182 -14.57 -2.95 7.18
CA GLU A 182 -15.02 -4.12 6.41
C GLU A 182 -16.29 -3.81 5.61
N TYR A 183 -17.20 -3.01 6.17
CA TYR A 183 -18.44 -2.63 5.49
C TYR A 183 -18.19 -1.62 4.35
N LEU A 184 -17.18 -0.75 4.48
CA LEU A 184 -16.73 0.13 3.39
C LEU A 184 -15.98 -0.64 2.29
N ALA A 185 -15.49 -1.84 2.58
CA ALA A 185 -14.96 -2.74 1.57
C ALA A 185 -16.13 -3.29 0.72
N PRO A 186 -16.09 -3.19 -0.63
CA PRO A 186 -17.24 -3.52 -1.46
C PRO A 186 -17.59 -5.03 -1.38
N THR A 187 -18.66 -5.36 -0.66
CA THR A 187 -19.28 -6.71 -0.65
C THR A 187 -19.94 -7.03 -2.00
N ARG A 188 -19.53 -8.11 -2.69
CA ARG A 188 -20.38 -8.82 -3.66
C ARG A 188 -20.18 -10.34 -3.59
N LYS A 189 -21.13 -11.03 -2.95
CA LYS A 189 -21.36 -12.49 -3.03
C LYS A 189 -22.36 -12.82 -4.16
N GLN A 190 -22.22 -14.03 -4.71
CA GLN A 190 -23.06 -14.77 -5.69
C GLN A 190 -22.70 -14.51 -7.18
N ARG A 191 -22.55 -15.50 -8.08
CA ARG A 191 -22.96 -16.93 -8.13
C ARG A 191 -22.13 -17.66 -9.22
N LEU A 192 -21.80 -18.95 -9.04
CA LEU A 192 -21.26 -19.85 -10.08
C LEU A 192 -22.34 -20.21 -11.13
N GLN A 193 -21.94 -20.50 -12.38
CA GLN A 193 -22.35 -21.73 -13.08
C GLN A 193 -21.48 -22.07 -14.31
N SER A 194 -21.35 -23.38 -14.50
CA SER A 194 -20.50 -24.19 -15.39
C SER A 194 -20.83 -24.14 -16.88
N LEU A 195 -19.84 -24.43 -17.74
CA LEU A 195 -19.98 -25.22 -18.96
C LEU A 195 -18.60 -25.77 -19.38
N SER A 196 -18.54 -27.09 -19.55
CA SER A 196 -17.43 -27.85 -20.15
C SER A 196 -17.39 -27.67 -21.67
N VAL A 197 -16.21 -27.77 -22.31
CA VAL A 197 -15.93 -28.59 -23.52
C VAL A 197 -14.47 -28.39 -24.02
N PHE A 198 -13.74 -29.52 -24.09
CA PHE A 198 -12.51 -29.88 -24.87
C PHE A 198 -11.39 -28.84 -25.12
N ALA A 199 -10.19 -29.06 -24.52
CA ALA A 199 -8.94 -28.56 -25.09
C ALA A 199 -7.69 -29.40 -24.75
N SER A 200 -6.77 -29.43 -25.72
CA SER A 200 -5.45 -30.06 -25.78
C SER A 200 -4.59 -29.82 -24.53
N SER A 201 -3.76 -30.81 -24.17
CA SER A 201 -2.85 -30.76 -23.02
C SER A 201 -1.87 -29.58 -23.10
N ALA A 202 -2.13 -28.50 -22.37
CA ALA A 202 -1.11 -27.49 -22.12
C ALA A 202 0.01 -28.07 -21.26
N SER A 203 1.24 -27.80 -21.62
CA SER A 203 2.41 -28.13 -20.82
C SER A 203 3.06 -26.83 -20.42
N LEU A 204 3.23 -26.56 -19.12
CA LEU A 204 3.93 -25.37 -18.64
C LEU A 204 5.31 -25.28 -19.32
N GLU A 205 5.57 -24.26 -20.12
CA GLU A 205 6.85 -24.03 -20.82
C GLU A 205 7.64 -22.88 -20.17
N ALA A 206 6.95 -21.95 -19.51
CA ALA A 206 7.58 -20.81 -18.86
C ALA A 206 6.94 -20.44 -17.51
N LEU A 207 7.79 -20.13 -16.53
CA LEU A 207 7.38 -19.50 -15.27
C LEU A 207 7.87 -18.05 -15.25
N VAL A 208 6.97 -17.11 -15.00
CA VAL A 208 7.25 -15.67 -14.95
C VAL A 208 6.95 -15.15 -13.56
N PHE A 209 7.96 -14.70 -12.83
CA PHE A 209 7.80 -14.10 -11.50
C PHE A 209 7.63 -12.59 -11.61
N ASP A 210 6.74 -12.01 -10.81
CA ASP A 210 6.95 -10.62 -10.39
C ASP A 210 8.17 -10.51 -9.46
N CYS A 211 8.73 -9.31 -9.29
CA CYS A 211 9.85 -9.09 -8.39
C CYS A 211 9.37 -8.65 -6.99
N ASP A 212 8.55 -7.62 -6.95
CA ASP A 212 8.12 -6.94 -5.74
C ASP A 212 6.96 -7.70 -5.10
N GLY A 213 7.07 -7.98 -3.81
CA GLY A 213 6.11 -8.82 -3.13
C GLY A 213 6.21 -10.31 -3.48
N VAL A 214 6.80 -10.73 -4.60
CA VAL A 214 6.97 -12.16 -4.95
C VAL A 214 8.37 -12.70 -4.64
N ILE A 215 9.43 -12.10 -5.20
CA ILE A 215 10.82 -12.50 -4.88
C ILE A 215 11.23 -11.93 -3.52
N LEU A 216 10.72 -10.75 -3.21
CA LEU A 216 11.10 -9.90 -2.09
C LEU A 216 9.86 -9.34 -1.43
N GLU A 217 9.78 -9.31 -0.09
CA GLU A 217 8.74 -8.52 0.59
C GLU A 217 9.15 -7.04 0.65
N SER A 218 8.83 -6.29 -0.41
CA SER A 218 9.40 -4.95 -0.67
C SER A 218 8.72 -3.83 0.13
N GLU A 219 7.46 -4.00 0.53
CA GLU A 219 6.69 -2.97 1.24
C GLU A 219 7.31 -2.60 2.59
N HIS A 220 7.68 -3.60 3.41
CA HIS A 220 8.35 -3.36 4.69
C HIS A 220 9.66 -2.59 4.50
N LEU A 221 10.42 -2.92 3.45
CA LEU A 221 11.69 -2.26 3.14
C LEU A 221 11.48 -0.83 2.64
N HIS A 222 10.44 -0.60 1.82
CA HIS A 222 10.06 0.75 1.43
C HIS A 222 9.63 1.58 2.63
N ARG A 223 8.87 0.99 3.57
CA ARG A 223 8.48 1.64 4.82
C ARG A 223 9.69 1.95 5.70
N GLN A 224 10.63 1.01 5.84
CA GLN A 224 11.87 1.22 6.57
C GLN A 224 12.71 2.32 5.91
N ALA A 225 12.95 2.25 4.59
CA ALA A 225 13.71 3.25 3.86
C ALA A 225 13.04 4.63 3.93
N TYR A 226 11.70 4.68 3.94
CA TYR A 226 10.96 5.91 4.19
C TYR A 226 11.25 6.42 5.61
N ASN A 227 11.00 5.63 6.64
CA ASN A 227 11.23 6.01 8.03
C ASN A 227 12.68 6.46 8.30
N ASP A 228 13.66 5.75 7.74
CA ASP A 228 15.08 6.08 7.86
C ASP A 228 15.39 7.43 7.17
N ALA A 229 14.86 7.66 5.97
CA ALA A 229 14.98 8.92 5.23
C ALA A 229 14.38 10.10 6.02
N PHE A 230 13.20 9.89 6.64
CA PHE A 230 12.58 10.90 7.51
C PHE A 230 13.40 11.15 8.79
N ALA A 231 14.02 10.12 9.35
CA ALA A 231 14.83 10.25 10.55
C ALA A 231 16.15 11.00 10.31
N HIS A 232 16.71 10.94 9.09
CA HIS A 232 18.06 11.46 8.80
C HIS A 232 18.09 12.69 7.87
N PHE A 233 16.95 13.18 7.37
CA PHE A 233 16.72 14.44 6.60
C PHE A 233 17.63 14.71 5.37
N ASN A 234 18.62 13.86 5.10
CA ASN A 234 19.61 13.98 4.04
C ASN A 234 19.73 12.69 3.21
N ASP A 235 19.05 11.62 3.63
CA ASP A 235 19.14 10.33 2.98
C ASP A 235 17.91 10.14 2.08
N TRP A 236 18.15 9.99 0.78
CA TRP A 236 17.06 9.89 -0.19
C TRP A 236 16.51 8.46 -0.10
N LYS A 237 15.19 8.30 0.12
CA LYS A 237 14.48 7.00 0.21
C LYS A 237 15.03 5.93 -0.74
N THR A 238 15.30 6.32 -1.98
CA THR A 238 15.82 5.44 -3.02
C THR A 238 17.22 4.92 -2.71
N GLU A 239 18.14 5.75 -2.23
CA GLU A 239 19.50 5.30 -1.87
C GLU A 239 19.49 4.40 -0.64
N ARG A 240 18.71 4.76 0.37
CA ARG A 240 18.56 3.94 1.58
C ARG A 240 17.97 2.56 1.28
N TYR A 241 16.96 2.49 0.41
CA TYR A 241 16.43 1.22 -0.07
C TYR A 241 17.52 0.37 -0.75
N LYS A 242 18.36 0.98 -1.59
CA LYS A 242 19.47 0.27 -2.23
C LYS A 242 20.49 -0.24 -1.22
N GLU A 243 20.80 0.53 -0.18
CA GLU A 243 21.70 0.09 0.89
C GLU A 243 21.14 -1.11 1.65
N ILE A 244 19.85 -1.10 1.97
CA ILE A 244 19.18 -2.22 2.66
C ILE A 244 19.22 -3.49 1.81
N ILE A 245 19.04 -3.39 0.49
CA ILE A 245 19.17 -4.54 -0.40
C ILE A 245 20.64 -5.03 -0.48
N LYS A 246 21.60 -4.10 -0.57
CA LYS A 246 23.04 -4.43 -0.65
C LYS A 246 23.65 -4.95 0.65
N SER A 247 23.00 -4.74 1.79
CA SER A 247 23.51 -5.21 3.08
C SER A 247 23.54 -6.74 3.18
N GLY A 248 22.80 -7.45 2.31
CA GLY A 248 22.62 -8.90 2.35
C GLY A 248 21.73 -9.40 3.49
N THR A 249 21.13 -8.49 4.28
CA THR A 249 20.21 -8.89 5.37
C THR A 249 18.83 -9.29 4.86
N VAL A 250 18.48 -8.88 3.64
CA VAL A 250 17.22 -9.19 2.99
C VAL A 250 17.32 -10.55 2.33
N GLN A 251 16.34 -11.42 2.63
CA GLN A 251 16.28 -12.76 2.07
C GLN A 251 15.14 -12.86 1.03
N PRO A 252 15.29 -13.67 -0.02
CA PRO A 252 14.18 -13.99 -0.91
C PRO A 252 13.03 -14.65 -0.16
N ARG A 253 11.81 -14.46 -0.66
CA ARG A 253 10.63 -15.10 -0.09
C ARG A 253 10.74 -16.64 -0.15
N PRO A 254 10.17 -17.35 0.84
CA PRO A 254 10.29 -18.80 0.92
C PRO A 254 9.84 -19.53 -0.36
N GLY A 255 10.65 -20.48 -0.81
CA GLY A 255 10.36 -21.34 -1.97
C GLY A 255 10.66 -20.75 -3.35
N VAL A 256 10.89 -19.42 -3.47
CA VAL A 256 11.16 -18.75 -4.75
C VAL A 256 12.42 -19.30 -5.42
N LEU A 257 13.56 -19.29 -4.72
CA LEU A 257 14.83 -19.77 -5.28
C LEU A 257 14.76 -21.23 -5.70
N ARG A 258 14.12 -22.07 -4.88
CA ARG A 258 13.91 -23.49 -5.20
C ARG A 258 13.11 -23.66 -6.48
N LEU A 259 12.02 -22.91 -6.65
CA LEU A 259 11.21 -22.97 -7.87
C LEU A 259 11.99 -22.49 -9.10
N MET A 260 12.81 -21.45 -8.99
CA MET A 260 13.69 -21.01 -10.08
C MET A 260 14.64 -22.14 -10.51
N ASP A 261 15.24 -22.84 -9.55
CA ASP A 261 16.14 -23.97 -9.81
C ASP A 261 15.41 -25.15 -10.44
N GLU A 262 14.21 -25.48 -9.96
CA GLU A 262 13.36 -26.54 -10.54
C GLU A 262 12.97 -26.24 -11.99
N VAL A 263 12.57 -25.00 -12.29
CA VAL A 263 12.23 -24.55 -13.65
C VAL A 263 13.43 -24.71 -14.57
N LYS A 264 14.61 -24.26 -14.13
CA LYS A 264 15.85 -24.37 -14.91
C LYS A 264 16.27 -25.82 -15.12
N ALA A 265 16.22 -26.65 -14.07
CA ALA A 265 16.54 -28.08 -14.15
C ALA A 265 15.59 -28.84 -15.08
N ALA A 266 14.32 -28.41 -15.16
CA ALA A 266 13.34 -28.96 -16.09
C ALA A 266 13.49 -28.46 -17.55
N GLY A 267 14.49 -27.62 -17.84
CA GLY A 267 14.72 -27.06 -19.18
C GLY A 267 13.68 -26.03 -19.61
N LYS A 268 12.91 -25.48 -18.65
CA LYS A 268 11.84 -24.52 -18.91
C LYS A 268 12.34 -23.09 -18.86
N LYS A 269 11.56 -22.20 -19.46
CA LYS A 269 11.86 -20.78 -19.51
C LYS A 269 11.55 -20.10 -18.18
N LEU A 270 12.43 -19.19 -17.77
CA LEU A 270 12.29 -18.44 -16.53
C LEU A 270 12.45 -16.96 -16.80
N ALA A 271 11.50 -16.16 -16.30
CA ALA A 271 11.55 -14.71 -16.43
C ALA A 271 11.14 -13.98 -15.15
N VAL A 272 11.58 -12.73 -15.05
CA VAL A 272 11.14 -11.78 -14.01
C VAL A 272 10.57 -10.52 -14.64
N CYS A 273 9.41 -10.05 -14.18
CA CYS A 273 8.71 -8.88 -14.73
C CYS A 273 8.20 -7.98 -13.61
N SER A 274 8.74 -6.78 -13.43
CA SER A 274 8.31 -5.81 -12.40
C SER A 274 7.96 -4.44 -13.00
N ALA A 275 7.06 -3.71 -12.33
CA ALA A 275 6.70 -2.32 -12.67
C ALA A 275 7.72 -1.27 -12.15
N ALA A 276 8.72 -1.72 -11.38
CA ALA A 276 9.80 -0.89 -10.85
C ALA A 276 10.80 -0.48 -11.93
N THR A 277 11.67 0.49 -11.63
CA THR A 277 12.72 0.93 -12.55
C THR A 277 13.74 -0.19 -12.79
N LYS A 278 14.36 -0.18 -13.97
CA LYS A 278 15.34 -1.20 -14.37
C LYS A 278 16.51 -1.31 -13.41
N SER A 279 16.99 -0.18 -12.90
CA SER A 279 18.07 -0.14 -11.90
C SER A 279 17.67 -0.80 -10.58
N SER A 280 16.41 -0.67 -10.15
CA SER A 280 15.91 -1.30 -8.93
C SER A 280 15.76 -2.80 -9.11
N VAL A 281 15.22 -3.25 -10.25
CA VAL A 281 15.08 -4.68 -10.58
C VAL A 281 16.44 -5.36 -10.65
N ILE A 282 17.41 -4.78 -11.37
CA ILE A 282 18.78 -5.33 -11.45
C ILE A 282 19.38 -5.47 -10.05
N LEU A 283 19.25 -4.43 -9.21
CA LEU A 283 19.78 -4.48 -7.86
C LEU A 283 19.17 -5.61 -7.03
N CYS A 284 17.85 -5.77 -7.07
CA CYS A 284 17.16 -6.86 -6.39
C CYS A 284 17.63 -8.23 -6.91
N LEU A 285 17.74 -8.41 -8.23
CA LEU A 285 18.14 -9.69 -8.81
C LEU A 285 19.59 -10.06 -8.45
N GLU A 286 20.53 -9.11 -8.56
CA GLU A 286 21.94 -9.36 -8.24
C GLU A 286 22.15 -9.76 -6.77
N ASN A 287 21.43 -9.12 -5.85
CA ASN A 287 21.65 -9.29 -4.41
C ASN A 287 20.76 -10.37 -3.77
N LEU A 288 19.58 -10.64 -4.32
CA LEU A 288 18.62 -11.57 -3.71
C LEU A 288 18.68 -12.98 -4.31
N ILE A 289 18.71 -13.10 -5.64
CA ILE A 289 18.73 -14.43 -6.29
C ILE A 289 20.15 -14.91 -6.61
N GLY A 290 21.11 -13.98 -6.58
CA GLY A 290 22.52 -14.22 -6.88
C GLY A 290 22.82 -14.18 -8.39
N LEU A 291 24.09 -13.88 -8.72
CA LEU A 291 24.52 -13.64 -10.09
C LEU A 291 24.30 -14.83 -11.03
N GLU A 292 24.49 -16.05 -10.55
CA GLU A 292 24.28 -17.28 -11.34
C GLU A 292 22.83 -17.43 -11.79
N ARG A 293 21.86 -17.27 -10.86
CA ARG A 293 20.43 -17.34 -11.22
C ARG A 293 20.01 -16.16 -12.08
N PHE A 294 20.56 -14.98 -11.83
CA PHE A 294 20.26 -13.80 -12.63
C PHE A 294 20.71 -13.99 -14.08
N GLN A 295 21.94 -14.46 -14.31
CA GLN A 295 22.43 -14.83 -15.64
C GLN A 295 21.66 -16.01 -16.24
N GLY A 296 21.13 -16.87 -15.39
CA GLY A 296 20.26 -17.98 -15.77
C GLY A 296 18.87 -17.56 -16.25
N LEU A 297 18.39 -16.34 -16.02
CA LEU A 297 17.08 -15.89 -16.51
C LEU A 297 17.07 -15.81 -18.04
N ASP A 298 16.01 -16.32 -18.69
CA ASP A 298 15.86 -16.18 -20.14
C ASP A 298 15.48 -14.75 -20.53
N CYS A 299 14.74 -14.04 -19.67
CA CYS A 299 14.55 -12.60 -19.78
C CYS A 299 14.19 -11.96 -18.43
N PHE A 300 14.45 -10.67 -18.32
CA PHE A 300 13.80 -9.83 -17.31
C PHE A 300 13.27 -8.55 -17.96
N LEU A 301 12.18 -8.03 -17.42
CA LEU A 301 11.56 -6.78 -17.84
C LEU A 301 11.28 -5.92 -16.60
N ALA A 302 11.58 -4.64 -16.75
CA ALA A 302 11.26 -3.61 -15.76
C ALA A 302 10.21 -2.64 -16.32
N GLY A 303 9.69 -1.76 -15.47
CA GLY A 303 8.69 -0.77 -15.83
C GLY A 303 9.17 0.20 -16.91
N ASP A 304 10.47 0.39 -17.06
CA ASP A 304 11.06 1.26 -18.09
C ASP A 304 11.16 0.55 -19.47
N ASP A 305 10.96 -0.78 -19.52
CA ASP A 305 10.97 -1.56 -20.77
C ASP A 305 9.57 -1.58 -21.46
N VAL A 306 8.54 -0.99 -20.84
CA VAL A 306 7.18 -0.88 -21.37
C VAL A 306 6.62 0.53 -21.22
N LYS A 307 5.70 0.91 -22.11
CA LYS A 307 5.09 2.24 -22.10
C LYS A 307 4.05 2.38 -20.97
N GLU A 308 3.17 1.40 -20.86
CA GLU A 308 2.10 1.36 -19.87
C GLU A 308 2.47 0.31 -18.80
N LYS A 309 2.22 0.65 -17.53
CA LYS A 309 2.49 -0.24 -16.38
C LYS A 309 1.26 -1.11 -16.07
N LYS A 310 1.47 -2.18 -15.29
CA LYS A 310 0.38 -3.02 -14.75
C LYS A 310 -0.70 -2.10 -14.13
N PRO A 311 -2.02 -2.31 -14.40
CA PRO A 311 -2.64 -3.53 -14.90
C PRO A 311 -2.61 -3.73 -16.43
N ASP A 312 -1.94 -2.84 -17.17
CA ASP A 312 -1.73 -3.06 -18.61
C ASP A 312 -0.93 -4.36 -18.86
N PRO A 313 -1.35 -5.21 -19.83
CA PRO A 313 -0.72 -6.51 -20.07
C PRO A 313 0.62 -6.44 -20.80
N SER A 314 1.07 -5.26 -21.23
CA SER A 314 2.24 -5.07 -22.11
C SER A 314 3.51 -5.75 -21.60
N ILE A 315 3.75 -5.72 -20.28
CA ILE A 315 4.95 -6.34 -19.69
C ILE A 315 4.96 -7.86 -19.88
N TYR A 316 3.83 -8.53 -19.67
CA TYR A 316 3.72 -9.97 -19.87
C TYR A 316 3.69 -10.37 -21.34
N LEU A 317 2.99 -9.60 -22.18
CA LEU A 317 2.99 -9.83 -23.63
C LEU A 317 4.40 -9.70 -24.22
N THR A 318 5.19 -8.75 -23.73
CA THR A 318 6.59 -8.57 -24.12
C THR A 318 7.45 -9.71 -23.61
N ALA A 319 7.22 -10.20 -22.37
CA ALA A 319 7.95 -11.34 -21.82
C ALA A 319 7.73 -12.59 -22.68
N VAL A 320 6.47 -12.93 -22.96
CA VAL A 320 6.09 -14.10 -23.80
C VAL A 320 6.78 -14.02 -25.17
N LYS A 321 6.75 -12.85 -25.80
CA LYS A 321 7.42 -12.64 -27.10
C LYS A 321 8.93 -12.87 -27.03
N ARG A 322 9.60 -12.43 -25.96
CA ARG A 322 11.05 -12.65 -25.77
C ARG A 322 11.39 -14.10 -25.44
N LEU A 323 10.53 -14.76 -24.67
CA LEU A 323 10.71 -16.17 -24.30
C LEU A 323 10.45 -17.13 -25.47
N GLY A 324 9.66 -16.71 -26.47
CA GLY A 324 9.36 -17.51 -27.65
C GLY A 324 8.40 -18.66 -27.36
N VAL A 325 7.57 -18.53 -26.33
CA VAL A 325 6.60 -19.55 -25.87
C VAL A 325 5.17 -19.08 -26.10
N SER A 326 4.22 -20.01 -26.01
CA SER A 326 2.79 -19.69 -26.07
C SER A 326 2.31 -19.11 -24.73
N LYS A 327 1.49 -18.07 -24.78
CA LYS A 327 0.89 -17.46 -23.57
C LYS A 327 0.06 -18.45 -22.73
N ARG A 328 -0.51 -19.50 -23.35
CA ARG A 328 -1.28 -20.54 -22.66
C ARG A 328 -0.40 -21.51 -21.87
N ASP A 329 0.86 -21.60 -22.25
CA ASP A 329 1.89 -22.45 -21.65
C ASP A 329 2.78 -21.68 -20.67
N CYS A 330 2.42 -20.42 -20.40
CA CYS A 330 3.06 -19.59 -19.39
C CYS A 330 2.22 -19.53 -18.12
N LEU A 331 2.90 -19.60 -16.97
CA LEU A 331 2.31 -19.30 -15.68
C LEU A 331 3.00 -18.08 -15.06
N VAL A 332 2.19 -17.12 -14.63
CA VAL A 332 2.65 -15.94 -13.89
C VAL A 332 2.54 -16.22 -12.39
N VAL A 333 3.54 -15.79 -11.61
CA VAL A 333 3.50 -15.75 -10.15
C VAL A 333 3.51 -14.30 -9.71
N GLU A 334 2.44 -13.89 -9.04
CA GLU A 334 2.19 -12.50 -8.62
C GLU A 334 1.84 -12.43 -7.14
N ASP A 335 1.88 -11.23 -6.57
CA ASP A 335 1.43 -10.98 -5.21
C ASP A 335 0.21 -10.06 -5.15
N SER A 336 -0.12 -9.35 -6.24
CA SER A 336 -1.10 -8.26 -6.25
C SER A 336 -2.19 -8.43 -7.31
N VAL A 337 -3.35 -7.83 -7.08
CA VAL A 337 -4.48 -7.82 -8.03
C VAL A 337 -4.16 -7.04 -9.28
N ILE A 338 -3.34 -5.99 -9.18
CA ILE A 338 -2.89 -5.23 -10.34
C ILE A 338 -2.07 -6.14 -11.27
N GLY A 339 -1.17 -6.94 -10.69
CA GLY A 339 -0.42 -7.95 -11.42
C GLY A 339 -1.28 -9.07 -11.99
N LEU A 340 -2.24 -9.57 -11.19
CA LEU A 340 -3.23 -10.56 -11.62
C LEU A 340 -4.04 -10.08 -12.83
N GLN A 341 -4.51 -8.83 -12.80
CA GLN A 341 -5.27 -8.21 -13.88
C GLN A 341 -4.43 -8.09 -15.14
N ALA A 342 -3.14 -7.72 -15.03
CA ALA A 342 -2.22 -7.68 -16.16
C ALA A 342 -1.98 -9.06 -16.77
N ALA A 343 -1.75 -10.09 -15.94
CA ALA A 343 -1.55 -11.47 -16.40
C ALA A 343 -2.80 -12.00 -17.12
N LYS A 344 -3.97 -11.78 -16.52
CA LYS A 344 -5.26 -12.17 -17.11
C LYS A 344 -5.53 -11.43 -18.42
N SER A 345 -5.28 -10.12 -18.47
CA SER A 345 -5.45 -9.32 -19.69
C SER A 345 -4.47 -9.73 -20.80
N ALA A 346 -3.31 -10.27 -20.45
CA ALA A 346 -2.38 -10.90 -21.40
C ALA A 346 -2.88 -12.26 -21.90
N GLY A 347 -3.90 -12.84 -21.27
CA GLY A 347 -4.42 -14.18 -21.54
C GLY A 347 -3.53 -15.30 -20.99
N MET A 348 -2.84 -15.03 -19.89
CA MET A 348 -1.97 -15.98 -19.18
C MET A 348 -2.61 -16.38 -17.85
N SER A 349 -2.33 -17.60 -17.41
CA SER A 349 -2.75 -18.03 -16.07
C SER A 349 -1.85 -17.43 -15.01
N CYS A 350 -2.38 -17.21 -13.81
CA CYS A 350 -1.68 -16.55 -12.73
C CYS A 350 -1.92 -17.25 -11.38
N VAL A 351 -0.84 -17.50 -10.64
CA VAL A 351 -0.87 -17.93 -9.25
C VAL A 351 -0.47 -16.76 -8.36
N ILE A 352 -1.13 -16.65 -7.22
CA ILE A 352 -0.83 -15.62 -6.23
C ILE A 352 -0.03 -16.19 -5.07
N THR A 353 1.02 -15.48 -4.69
CA THR A 353 1.70 -15.61 -3.40
C THR A 353 1.60 -14.25 -2.70
N TYR A 354 0.57 -14.04 -1.90
CA TYR A 354 0.29 -12.71 -1.33
C TYR A 354 1.31 -12.33 -0.25
N THR A 355 1.45 -11.03 0.01
CA THR A 355 2.18 -10.49 1.16
C THR A 355 1.19 -10.00 2.21
N SER A 356 1.66 -9.54 3.36
CA SER A 356 0.77 -8.99 4.39
C SER A 356 -0.07 -7.80 3.88
N SER A 357 0.43 -7.00 2.91
CA SER A 357 -0.34 -5.88 2.33
C SER A 357 -1.26 -6.27 1.20
N THR A 358 -1.06 -7.42 0.58
CA THR A 358 -1.91 -7.88 -0.51
C THR A 358 -2.84 -9.02 -0.11
N ALA A 359 -2.73 -9.55 1.11
CA ALA A 359 -3.51 -10.68 1.63
C ALA A 359 -5.03 -10.52 1.45
N ASP A 360 -5.54 -9.30 1.61
CA ASP A 360 -6.97 -9.00 1.56
C ASP A 360 -7.46 -8.57 0.15
N GLN A 361 -6.60 -8.65 -0.87
CA GLN A 361 -6.99 -8.30 -2.24
C GLN A 361 -7.79 -9.43 -2.92
N ASP A 362 -8.66 -9.05 -3.86
CA ASP A 362 -9.53 -10.01 -4.58
C ASP A 362 -8.78 -10.77 -5.68
N PHE A 363 -8.25 -11.94 -5.33
CA PHE A 363 -7.54 -12.84 -6.23
C PHE A 363 -8.42 -13.86 -6.95
N LYS A 364 -9.74 -13.63 -7.10
CA LYS A 364 -10.67 -14.60 -7.73
C LYS A 364 -10.27 -15.09 -9.12
N ASP A 365 -9.49 -14.28 -9.83
CA ASP A 365 -9.02 -14.54 -11.18
C ASP A 365 -7.72 -15.36 -11.22
N ALA A 366 -7.13 -15.63 -10.06
CA ALA A 366 -5.96 -16.47 -9.91
C ALA A 366 -6.37 -17.94 -9.93
N ILE A 367 -5.53 -18.78 -10.52
CA ILE A 367 -5.77 -20.23 -10.61
C ILE A 367 -5.42 -20.96 -9.31
N ALA A 368 -4.58 -20.36 -8.47
CA ALA A 368 -4.36 -20.74 -7.07
C ALA A 368 -3.78 -19.56 -6.28
N ILE A 369 -3.93 -19.63 -4.96
CA ILE A 369 -3.43 -18.65 -4.01
C ILE A 369 -2.66 -19.41 -2.93
N TYR A 370 -1.45 -18.97 -2.63
CA TYR A 370 -0.59 -19.52 -1.60
C TYR A 370 -0.14 -18.40 -0.64
N PRO A 371 0.06 -18.70 0.65
CA PRO A 371 0.67 -17.74 1.58
C PRO A 371 2.15 -17.50 1.27
N ASP A 372 2.86 -18.55 0.85
CA ASP A 372 4.21 -18.53 0.33
C ASP A 372 4.45 -19.76 -0.55
N LEU A 373 5.63 -19.85 -1.18
CA LEU A 373 5.95 -20.93 -2.12
C LEU A 373 6.75 -22.08 -1.49
N SER A 374 6.91 -22.13 -0.16
CA SER A 374 7.73 -23.14 0.53
C SER A 374 7.36 -24.56 0.12
N ASN A 375 6.05 -24.83 0.12
CA ASN A 375 5.47 -26.15 -0.14
C ASN A 375 4.94 -26.34 -1.57
N VAL A 376 5.22 -25.41 -2.48
CA VAL A 376 4.75 -25.45 -3.87
C VAL A 376 5.87 -25.93 -4.79
N ARG A 377 5.73 -27.10 -5.42
CA ARG A 377 6.70 -27.65 -6.37
C ARG A 377 6.34 -27.25 -7.80
N LEU A 378 7.32 -27.23 -8.69
CA LEU A 378 7.07 -27.03 -10.13
C LEU A 378 6.01 -27.99 -10.67
N LYS A 379 6.03 -29.25 -10.21
CA LYS A 379 5.06 -30.26 -10.62
C LYS A 379 3.62 -29.94 -10.21
N ASP A 380 3.43 -29.29 -9.06
CA ASP A 380 2.11 -28.84 -8.63
C ASP A 380 1.58 -27.75 -9.57
N LEU A 381 2.45 -26.82 -9.97
CA LEU A 381 2.13 -25.76 -10.92
C LEU A 381 1.83 -26.29 -12.34
N GLU A 382 2.56 -27.31 -12.79
CA GLU A 382 2.29 -28.00 -14.06
C GLU A 382 0.89 -28.64 -14.08
N LEU A 383 0.55 -29.38 -13.03
CA LEU A 383 -0.75 -30.03 -12.89
C LEU A 383 -1.88 -29.00 -12.79
N LEU A 384 -1.62 -27.90 -12.07
CA LEU A 384 -2.58 -26.81 -11.94
C LEU A 384 -2.87 -26.16 -13.30
N LEU A 385 -1.84 -25.82 -14.08
CA LEU A 385 -2.03 -25.22 -15.41
C LEU A 385 -2.77 -26.17 -16.37
N GLN A 386 -2.44 -27.46 -16.34
CA GLN A 386 -3.14 -28.49 -17.11
C GLN A 386 -4.64 -28.54 -16.79
N SER A 387 -5.00 -28.44 -15.50
CA SER A 387 -6.41 -28.48 -15.06
C SER A 387 -7.22 -27.28 -15.56
N VAL A 388 -6.59 -26.10 -15.62
CA VAL A 388 -7.23 -24.86 -16.10
C VAL A 388 -7.45 -24.92 -17.59
N VAL A 389 -6.45 -25.36 -18.36
CA VAL A 389 -6.58 -25.49 -19.82
C VAL A 389 -7.58 -26.57 -20.20
N ALA A 390 -7.67 -27.66 -19.43
CA ALA A 390 -8.72 -28.66 -19.63
C ALA A 390 -10.14 -28.13 -19.33
N ALA A 391 -10.28 -27.08 -18.53
CA ALA A 391 -11.56 -26.46 -18.15
C ALA A 391 -11.96 -25.26 -19.03
N SER A 392 -11.04 -24.76 -19.88
CA SER A 392 -11.21 -23.60 -20.77
C SER A 392 -11.60 -24.02 -22.17
#